data_AF-A0A7R9R370-F1
#
_entry.id   AF-A0A7R9R370-F1
#
_cell.length_a   1.000
_cell.length_b   1.000
_cell.length_c   1.000
_cell.angle_alpha   90.00
_cell.angle_beta   90.00
_cell.angle_gamma   90.00
#
_symmetry.space_group_name_H-M   'P 1'
#
loop_
_entity.id
_entity.type
_entity.pdbx_description
1 polymer ?
#
loop_
_entity_poly.entity_id
_entity_poly.type
_entity_poly.pdbx_seq_one_letter_code
_entity_poly.pdbx_strand_id
1 'polypeptide(L)'
;DPYEDFDYHYRRQNFGEPLHKDYEIYTSDRHNPNEVLRYTPLQMIAAFLGTFLFFYVCSITDSYFDLRNSWQVVCLVMHSFNCLNPNVDYLSFPQKPKQYPQPGVVHYTFEPLE
;
A
#
# COMPACT_ATOMS: atom_id res chain seq x y z
N ASP A 1 -19.46 2.18 35.27
CA ASP A 1 -20.52 1.57 34.43
C ASP A 1 -21.06 2.64 33.48
N PRO A 2 -21.34 2.41 32.18
CA PRO A 2 -21.91 3.46 31.31
C PRO A 2 -23.31 3.95 31.71
N TYR A 3 -24.06 3.16 32.48
CA TYR A 3 -25.46 3.43 32.83
C TYR A 3 -25.64 4.04 34.22
N GLU A 4 -24.54 4.28 34.92
CA GLU A 4 -24.53 4.92 36.23
C GLU A 4 -24.68 6.44 36.11
N ASP A 5 -25.37 7.04 37.08
CA ASP A 5 -25.64 8.48 37.11
C ASP A 5 -24.48 9.22 37.80
N PHE A 6 -23.53 9.69 37.01
CA PHE A 6 -22.35 10.43 37.48
C PHE A 6 -22.59 11.94 37.51
N ASP A 7 -22.05 12.61 38.53
CA ASP A 7 -22.02 14.08 38.59
C ASP A 7 -21.38 14.69 37.33
N TYR A 8 -20.29 14.09 36.85
CA TYR A 8 -19.64 14.44 35.60
C TYR A 8 -19.86 13.37 34.54
N HIS A 9 -21.01 13.41 33.86
CA HIS A 9 -21.44 12.39 32.88
C HIS A 9 -20.37 11.98 31.85
N TYR A 10 -19.75 12.94 31.16
CA TYR A 10 -18.73 12.65 30.13
C TYR A 10 -17.44 12.03 30.69
N ARG A 11 -17.13 12.34 31.94
CA ARG A 11 -15.92 11.91 32.64
C ARG A 11 -16.12 10.62 33.43
N ARG A 12 -17.38 10.18 33.58
CA ARG A 12 -17.80 9.03 34.38
C ARG A 12 -17.18 9.07 35.78
N GLN A 13 -17.33 10.21 36.46
CA GLN A 13 -16.70 10.49 37.75
C GLN A 13 -17.67 11.22 38.67
N ASN A 14 -17.62 10.89 39.97
CA ASN A 14 -18.36 11.57 41.02
C ASN A 14 -17.53 12.70 41.66
N PHE A 15 -18.20 13.68 42.27
CA PHE A 15 -17.52 14.78 42.93
C PHE A 15 -16.71 14.32 44.15
N GLY A 16 -15.45 14.73 44.24
CA GLY A 16 -14.56 14.43 45.38
C GLY A 16 -13.90 13.05 45.33
N GLU A 17 -14.10 12.27 44.25
CA GLU A 17 -13.43 10.98 44.07
C GLU A 17 -11.93 11.14 43.80
N PRO A 18 -11.05 10.34 44.42
CA PRO A 18 -9.62 10.33 44.11
C PRO A 18 -9.35 10.06 42.63
N LEU A 19 -8.55 10.92 42.00
CA LEU A 19 -8.20 10.81 40.59
C LEU A 19 -6.99 9.90 40.39
N HIS A 20 -7.01 9.03 39.38
CA HIS A 20 -5.81 8.31 38.96
C HIS A 20 -4.75 9.30 38.46
N LYS A 21 -3.49 9.09 38.83
CA LYS A 21 -2.33 9.87 38.35
C LYS A 21 -2.35 10.10 36.83
N ASP A 22 -2.69 9.09 36.04
CA ASP A 22 -2.70 9.12 34.57
C ASP A 22 -4.13 9.23 34.02
N TYR A 23 -5.04 9.87 34.75
CA TYR A 23 -6.45 10.02 34.36
C TYR A 23 -6.63 10.61 32.97
N GLU A 24 -5.77 11.55 32.60
CA GLU A 24 -5.78 12.14 31.27
C GLU A 24 -5.56 11.12 30.15
N ILE A 25 -4.86 10.00 30.39
CA ILE A 25 -4.64 8.95 29.39
C ILE A 25 -5.84 8.01 29.32
N TYR A 26 -6.48 7.74 30.45
CA TYR A 26 -7.64 6.85 30.57
C TYR A 26 -8.98 7.52 30.29
N THR A 27 -8.96 8.75 29.80
CA THR A 27 -10.19 9.41 29.37
C THR A 27 -10.76 8.65 28.17
N SER A 28 -12.09 8.55 28.12
CA SER A 28 -12.82 7.67 27.19
C SER A 28 -12.60 8.02 25.70
N ASP A 29 -12.15 9.23 25.41
CA ASP A 29 -11.76 9.74 24.10
C ASP A 29 -10.36 9.29 23.65
N ARG A 30 -9.48 8.93 24.60
CA ARG A 30 -8.06 8.63 24.31
C ARG A 30 -7.76 7.15 24.29
N HIS A 31 -7.93 6.44 25.40
CA HIS A 31 -7.57 5.04 25.50
C HIS A 31 -8.43 4.27 26.50
N ASN A 32 -9.04 3.18 26.03
CA ASN A 32 -9.84 2.29 26.85
C ASN A 32 -9.08 0.97 27.12
N PRO A 33 -8.50 0.78 28.32
CA PRO A 33 -7.75 -0.44 28.64
C PRO A 33 -8.65 -1.68 28.81
N ASN A 34 -9.97 -1.48 29.02
CA ASN A 34 -10.93 -2.56 29.23
C ASN A 34 -11.64 -2.98 27.94
N GLU A 35 -11.15 -2.54 26.78
CA GLU A 35 -11.71 -2.92 25.49
C GLU A 35 -11.43 -4.40 25.17
N VAL A 36 -12.48 -5.16 24.86
CA VAL A 36 -12.36 -6.56 24.45
C VAL A 36 -12.17 -6.61 22.94
N LEU A 37 -10.92 -6.76 22.51
CA LEU A 37 -10.56 -6.87 21.11
C LEU A 37 -10.92 -8.26 20.55
N ARG A 38 -11.50 -8.32 19.35
CA ARG A 38 -11.81 -9.58 18.65
C ARG A 38 -10.55 -10.35 18.24
N TYR A 39 -9.50 -9.63 17.84
CA TYR A 39 -8.22 -10.18 17.40
C TYR A 39 -7.09 -9.61 18.26
N THR A 40 -6.00 -10.35 18.41
CA THR A 40 -4.87 -9.85 19.21
C THR A 40 -4.18 -8.68 18.50
N PRO A 41 -3.67 -7.67 19.23
CA PRO A 41 -2.99 -6.53 18.60
C PRO A 41 -1.85 -6.94 17.66
N LEU A 42 -1.13 -8.02 17.98
CA LEU A 42 -0.08 -8.57 17.14
C LEU A 42 -0.62 -9.12 15.81
N GLN A 43 -1.78 -9.78 15.82
CA GLN A 43 -2.43 -10.25 14.60
C GLN A 43 -2.87 -9.07 13.71
N MET A 44 -3.40 -8.00 14.31
CA MET A 44 -3.81 -6.80 13.57
C MET A 44 -2.60 -6.11 12.91
N ILE A 45 -1.50 -5.95 13.64
CA ILE A 45 -0.25 -5.38 13.12
C ILE A 45 0.35 -6.28 12.03
N ALA A 46 0.37 -7.60 12.25
CA ALA A 46 0.91 -8.56 11.28
C ALA A 46 0.09 -8.58 9.99
N ALA A 47 -1.24 -8.50 10.06
CA ALA A 47 -2.09 -8.41 8.87
C ALA A 47 -1.82 -7.12 8.10
N PHE A 48 -1.76 -5.98 8.78
CA PHE A 48 -1.49 -4.69 8.16
C PHE A 48 -0.10 -4.67 7.49
N LEU A 49 0.96 -4.93 8.25
CA LEU A 49 2.33 -4.90 7.72
C LEU A 49 2.58 -6.02 6.71
N GLY A 50 1.97 -7.19 6.90
CA GLY A 50 2.09 -8.32 5.99
C GLY A 50 1.56 -8.01 4.59
N THR A 51 0.46 -7.27 4.47
CA THR A 51 -0.06 -6.83 3.16
C THR A 51 0.92 -5.88 2.45
N PHE A 52 1.48 -4.88 3.14
CA PHE A 52 2.47 -3.98 2.53
C PHE A 52 3.75 -4.71 2.16
N LEU A 53 4.23 -5.59 3.05
CA LEU A 53 5.42 -6.40 2.80
C LEU A 53 5.22 -7.31 1.58
N PHE A 54 4.04 -7.91 1.44
CA PHE A 54 3.72 -8.75 0.29
C PHE A 54 3.85 -7.97 -1.03
N PHE A 55 3.20 -6.81 -1.14
CA PHE A 55 3.31 -5.99 -2.36
C PHE A 55 4.72 -5.49 -2.62
N TYR A 56 5.47 -5.14 -1.55
CA TYR A 56 6.86 -4.73 -1.66
C TYR A 56 7.78 -5.86 -2.16
N VAL A 57 7.58 -7.08 -1.67
CA VAL A 57 8.34 -8.25 -2.14
C VAL A 57 7.96 -8.59 -3.58
N CYS A 58 6.68 -8.51 -3.95
CA CYS A 58 6.24 -8.69 -5.33
C CYS A 58 6.89 -7.66 -6.27
N SER A 59 6.97 -6.39 -5.88
CA SER A 59 7.57 -5.34 -6.72
C SER A 59 9.09 -5.51 -6.88
N ILE A 60 9.79 -5.94 -5.82
CA ILE A 60 11.22 -6.28 -5.91
C ILE A 60 11.42 -7.50 -6.81
N THR A 61 10.59 -8.52 -6.66
CA THR A 61 10.69 -9.76 -7.43
C THR A 61 10.47 -9.49 -8.92
N ASP A 62 9.46 -8.68 -9.27
CA ASP A 62 9.23 -8.23 -10.65
C ASP A 62 10.45 -7.49 -11.23
N SER A 63 11.07 -6.62 -10.42
CA SER A 63 12.26 -5.87 -10.82
C SER A 63 13.52 -6.75 -10.96
N TYR A 64 13.66 -7.77 -10.11
CA TYR A 64 14.85 -8.63 -10.08
C TYR A 64 14.85 -9.68 -11.20
N PHE A 65 13.69 -10.30 -11.45
CA PHE A 65 13.55 -11.31 -12.50
C PHE A 65 13.29 -10.72 -13.88
N ASP A 66 13.19 -9.39 -13.99
CA ASP A 66 12.84 -8.65 -15.22
C ASP A 66 11.71 -9.37 -15.99
N LEU A 67 10.68 -9.79 -15.22
CA LEU A 67 9.53 -10.53 -15.76
C LEU A 67 8.80 -9.71 -16.83
N ARG A 68 9.10 -8.41 -16.95
CA ARG A 68 8.64 -7.49 -17.99
C ARG A 68 8.77 -8.06 -19.41
N ASN A 69 9.76 -8.92 -19.69
CA ASN A 69 9.92 -9.57 -21.00
C ASN A 69 9.17 -10.92 -21.15
N SER A 70 8.59 -11.46 -20.07
CA SER A 70 7.85 -12.74 -20.05
C SER A 70 6.36 -12.63 -19.70
N TRP A 71 5.88 -11.46 -19.25
CA TRP A 71 4.48 -11.17 -18.90
C TRP A 71 3.45 -11.27 -20.04
N GLN A 72 3.82 -11.57 -21.29
CA GLN A 72 2.83 -11.85 -22.35
C GLN A 72 1.97 -13.08 -22.04
N VAL A 73 2.47 -14.05 -21.27
CA VAL A 73 1.74 -15.31 -21.00
C VAL A 73 0.85 -15.22 -19.75
N VAL A 74 1.21 -14.38 -18.77
CA VAL A 74 0.49 -14.28 -17.48
C VAL A 74 -0.63 -13.24 -17.52
N CYS A 75 -0.46 -12.14 -18.29
CA CYS A 75 -1.52 -11.15 -18.46
C CYS A 75 -2.81 -11.74 -19.06
N LEU A 76 -2.73 -12.79 -19.89
CA LEU A 76 -3.91 -13.45 -20.46
C LEU A 76 -4.83 -14.11 -19.41
N VAL A 77 -4.31 -14.42 -18.21
CA VAL A 77 -5.06 -15.13 -17.15
C VAL A 77 -5.67 -14.17 -16.11
N MET A 78 -5.20 -12.92 -16.04
CA MET A 78 -5.58 -11.96 -14.99
C MET A 78 -6.44 -10.76 -15.47
N HIS A 79 -6.80 -10.71 -16.76
CA HIS A 79 -7.59 -9.63 -17.36
C HIS A 79 -9.11 -9.64 -17.03
N SER A 80 -9.53 -10.15 -15.87
CA SER A 80 -10.94 -10.13 -15.46
C SER A 80 -11.35 -8.93 -14.59
N PHE A 81 -10.46 -8.01 -14.21
CA PHE A 81 -10.83 -6.97 -13.22
C PHE A 81 -10.48 -5.50 -13.47
N ASN A 82 -9.83 -5.07 -14.55
CA ASN A 82 -9.68 -3.62 -14.79
C ASN A 82 -9.52 -3.26 -16.28
N CYS A 83 -10.65 -3.24 -16.98
CA CYS A 83 -10.80 -2.46 -18.20
C CYS A 83 -11.10 -1.02 -17.77
N LEU A 84 -10.11 -0.13 -17.69
CA LEU A 84 -10.24 1.35 -17.75
C LEU A 84 -8.89 2.03 -17.44
N ASN A 85 -7.95 1.98 -18.40
CA ASN A 85 -7.00 3.08 -18.59
C ASN A 85 -6.30 2.94 -19.96
N PRO A 86 -6.60 3.81 -20.94
CA PRO A 86 -6.00 3.72 -22.27
C PRO A 86 -4.61 4.38 -22.37
N ASN A 87 -4.00 4.84 -21.26
CA ASN A 87 -2.68 5.48 -21.26
C ASN A 87 -1.62 4.62 -20.57
N VAL A 88 -1.41 3.40 -21.05
CA VAL A 88 -0.39 2.48 -20.54
C VAL A 88 0.59 2.19 -21.68
N ASP A 89 1.48 3.14 -21.94
CA ASP A 89 2.69 3.01 -22.77
C ASP A 89 3.74 2.10 -22.09
N TYR A 90 3.39 0.84 -21.80
CA TYR A 90 4.34 -0.13 -21.24
C TYR A 90 4.43 -1.43 -22.05
N LEU A 91 4.08 -1.39 -23.32
CA LEU A 91 4.41 -2.43 -24.28
C LEU A 91 5.67 -2.03 -25.04
N SER A 92 6.83 -2.03 -24.38
CA SER A 92 8.10 -1.84 -25.07
C SER A 92 8.40 -3.08 -25.89
N PHE A 93 8.03 -3.07 -27.17
CA PHE A 93 8.48 -4.04 -28.15
C PHE A 93 10.02 -4.11 -28.13
N PRO A 94 10.65 -5.26 -28.49
CA PRO A 94 12.10 -5.36 -28.62
C PRO A 94 12.57 -4.47 -29.78
N GLN A 95 12.72 -3.18 -29.50
CA GLN A 95 13.16 -2.16 -30.42
C GLN A 95 14.55 -1.72 -29.98
N LYS A 96 15.41 -1.47 -30.95
CA LYS A 96 16.67 -0.79 -30.68
C LYS A 96 16.38 0.57 -30.05
N PRO A 97 17.25 1.08 -29.15
CA PRO A 97 17.05 2.39 -28.55
C PRO A 97 16.91 3.44 -29.66
N LYS A 98 16.01 4.41 -29.42
CA LYS A 98 15.74 5.49 -30.38
C LYS A 98 17.04 6.22 -30.72
N GLN A 99 17.40 6.20 -32.00
CA GLN A 99 18.55 6.90 -32.53
C GLN A 99 18.22 8.39 -32.69
N TYR A 100 18.95 9.26 -31.99
CA TYR A 100 18.83 10.71 -32.10
C TYR A 100 19.97 11.28 -32.95
N PRO A 101 19.73 12.30 -33.79
CA PRO A 101 20.79 12.94 -34.56
C PRO A 101 21.76 13.64 -33.60
N GLN A 102 23.05 13.30 -33.70
CA GLN A 102 24.13 13.91 -32.91
C GLN A 102 25.28 14.30 -33.84
N PRO A 103 26.01 15.41 -33.58
CA PRO A 103 27.13 15.82 -34.42
C PRO A 103 28.21 14.73 -34.44
N GLY A 104 28.58 14.25 -35.62
CA GLY A 104 29.59 13.20 -35.80
C GLY A 104 29.09 11.76 -35.59
N VAL A 105 27.79 11.54 -35.34
CA VAL A 105 27.19 10.21 -35.24
C VAL A 105 26.35 9.92 -36.49
N VAL A 106 26.79 8.94 -37.28
CA VAL A 106 26.11 8.51 -38.51
C VAL A 106 25.12 7.39 -38.19
N HIS A 107 23.86 7.55 -38.61
CA HIS A 107 22.82 6.53 -38.52
C HIS A 107 22.50 6.02 -39.94
N TYR A 108 22.67 4.72 -40.19
CA TYR A 108 22.38 4.11 -41.49
C TYR A 108 20.92 3.68 -41.58
N THR A 109 20.27 3.93 -42.71
CA THR A 109 18.95 3.41 -43.05
C THR A 109 19.09 2.05 -43.74
N PHE A 110 18.12 1.15 -43.54
CA PHE A 110 18.14 -0.22 -44.12
C PHE A 110 17.66 -0.29 -45.57
N GLU A 111 17.56 0.85 -46.25
CA GLU A 111 17.07 0.88 -47.62
C GLU A 111 18.17 0.36 -48.57
N PRO A 112 17.84 -0.51 -49.54
CA PRO A 112 18.82 -1.01 -50.49
C PRO A 112 19.36 0.15 -51.34
N LEU A 113 20.67 0.14 -51.63
CA LEU A 113 21.22 0.99 -52.68
C LEU A 113 20.68 0.48 -54.03
N GLU A 114 20.09 1.39 -54.81
CA GLU A 114 19.75 1.16 -56.22
C GLU A 114 20.98 0.85 -57.08
#